data_AF-A0AAE1VE31-F1
#
_entry.id   AF-A0AAE1VE31-F1
#
_cell.length_a   1.000
_cell.length_b   1.000
_cell.length_c   1.000
_cell.angle_alpha   90.00
_cell.angle_beta   90.00
_cell.angle_gamma   90.00
#
_symmetry.space_group_name_H-M   'P 1'
#
loop_
_entity.id
_entity.type
_entity.pdbx_description
1 polymer ?
#
loop_
_entity_poly.entity_id
_entity_poly.type
_entity_poly.pdbx_seq_one_letter_code
_entity_poly.pdbx_strand_id
1 'polypeptide(L)'
;MIVAEMTDLHVSSENGEQRTSKCLEFRRDFLGISLQEQPNKYYFVIRGQRLILEAESSIQTIMEKFQSYKMRVALNFEEFQYQLGDFQLRVGKVISIHSENLKGIVMEMEYLPISSWEKSHQILGEFFDMCQEALGKRSLPGHFVHIEPNFSVFGLSDQYTSQHIAIQYASIMAQMIATAQSAQAVRN
;
A
#
# COMPACT_ATOMS: atom_id res chain seq x y z
N MET A 1 -12.66 1.40 3.65
CA MET A 1 -11.72 1.89 4.69
C MET A 1 -10.62 0.87 4.83
N ILE A 2 -9.49 1.17 4.20
CA ILE A 2 -8.30 0.31 4.23
C ILE A 2 -7.33 0.89 5.25
N VAL A 3 -6.73 0.02 6.05
CA VAL A 3 -5.70 0.43 7.03
C VAL A 3 -4.38 -0.18 6.60
N ALA A 4 -3.39 0.68 6.38
CA ALA A 4 -2.02 0.29 6.04
C ALA A 4 -1.07 0.73 7.14
N GLU A 5 -0.27 -0.21 7.61
CA GLU A 5 0.57 -0.09 8.79
C GLU A 5 2.00 -0.46 8.42
N MET A 6 2.94 0.46 8.62
CA MET A 6 4.37 0.20 8.45
C MET A 6 5.05 0.17 9.80
N THR A 7 5.84 -0.88 9.99
CA THR A 7 6.19 -1.32 11.33
C THR A 7 7.56 -1.96 11.38
N ASP A 8 8.15 -1.83 12.56
CA ASP A 8 9.41 -2.47 12.86
C ASP A 8 9.17 -3.80 13.56
N LEU A 9 9.79 -4.85 13.01
CA LEU A 9 10.09 -6.03 13.80
C LEU A 9 11.19 -5.71 14.82
N HIS A 10 10.90 -5.98 16.09
CA HIS A 10 11.88 -5.99 17.16
C HIS A 10 12.42 -7.41 17.30
N VAL A 11 13.66 -7.63 16.89
CA VAL A 11 14.36 -8.89 17.12
C VAL A 11 15.15 -8.74 18.41
N SER A 12 14.74 -9.45 19.46
CA SER A 12 15.51 -9.59 20.69
C SER A 12 16.85 -10.24 20.35
N SER A 13 17.93 -9.45 20.41
CA SER A 13 19.28 -9.91 20.08
C SER A 13 19.83 -10.77 21.22
N GLU A 14 19.75 -12.09 21.09
CA GLU A 14 20.71 -12.99 21.73
C GLU A 14 21.76 -13.41 20.68
N ASN A 15 23.00 -12.95 20.92
CA ASN A 15 24.27 -13.31 20.27
C ASN A 15 24.71 -12.55 18.98
N GLY A 16 25.68 -11.64 19.19
CA GLY A 16 26.95 -11.56 18.44
C GLY A 16 26.93 -11.05 17.00
N GLU A 17 27.00 -9.71 16.85
CA GLU A 17 27.64 -8.86 15.81
C GLU A 17 27.69 -9.20 14.30
N GLN A 18 27.29 -10.38 13.82
CA GLN A 18 27.25 -10.69 12.38
C GLN A 18 25.83 -10.69 11.78
N ARG A 19 24.77 -10.66 12.60
CA ARG A 19 23.35 -10.64 12.16
C ARG A 19 22.74 -9.24 11.98
N THR A 20 23.42 -8.20 12.46
CA THR A 20 22.86 -6.85 12.59
C THR A 20 22.65 -6.14 11.24
N SER A 21 23.49 -6.37 10.23
CA SER A 21 23.37 -5.71 8.92
C SER A 21 22.19 -6.22 8.09
N LYS A 22 22.03 -7.55 7.91
CA LYS A 22 20.86 -8.15 7.24
C LYS A 22 19.55 -7.86 7.98
N CYS A 23 19.57 -7.86 9.32
CA CYS A 23 18.38 -7.64 10.13
C CYS A 23 17.84 -6.20 10.05
N LEU A 24 18.72 -5.21 9.86
CA LEU A 24 18.34 -3.80 9.73
C LEU A 24 17.76 -3.47 8.35
N GLU A 25 18.14 -4.20 7.30
CA GLU A 25 17.52 -4.08 5.97
C GLU A 25 16.05 -4.55 5.98
N PHE A 26 15.73 -5.64 6.69
CA PHE A 26 14.35 -6.13 6.83
C PHE A 26 13.42 -5.15 7.54
N ARG A 27 13.97 -4.28 8.39
CA ARG A 27 13.23 -3.41 9.29
C ARG A 27 12.48 -2.27 8.57
N ARG A 28 12.87 -1.91 7.35
CA ARG A 28 12.26 -0.78 6.61
C ARG A 28 11.27 -1.17 5.51
N ASP A 29 11.07 -2.48 5.31
CA ASP A 29 10.29 -2.98 4.17
C ASP A 29 9.09 -3.84 4.58
N PHE A 30 8.79 -3.90 5.88
CA PHE A 30 7.66 -4.64 6.41
C PHE A 30 6.42 -3.75 6.53
N LEU A 31 5.38 -4.10 5.77
CA LEU A 31 4.07 -3.46 5.81
C LEU A 31 3.00 -4.50 6.13
N GLY A 32 2.07 -4.13 7.00
CA GLY A 32 0.83 -4.84 7.25
C GLY A 32 -0.34 -4.10 6.65
N ILE A 33 -1.23 -4.82 5.96
CA ILE A 33 -2.40 -4.24 5.27
C ILE A 33 -3.65 -5.00 5.73
N SER A 34 -4.68 -4.26 6.12
CA SER A 34 -6.04 -4.78 6.32
C SER A 34 -7.01 -4.16 5.32
N LEU A 35 -7.82 -5.01 4.70
CA LEU A 35 -8.80 -4.63 3.69
C LEU A 35 -10.21 -4.74 4.26
N GLN A 36 -11.09 -3.78 3.97
CA GLN A 36 -12.46 -3.82 4.48
C GLN A 36 -13.27 -4.96 3.88
N GLU A 37 -12.97 -5.33 2.63
CA GLU A 37 -13.60 -6.39 1.87
C GLU A 37 -13.30 -7.76 2.48
N GLN A 38 -12.17 -7.89 3.20
CA GLN A 38 -11.75 -9.11 3.88
C GLN A 38 -11.33 -8.82 5.34
N PRO A 39 -12.28 -8.49 6.23
CA PRO A 39 -11.97 -8.03 7.59
C PRO A 39 -11.33 -9.10 8.48
N ASN A 40 -11.45 -10.37 8.10
CA ASN A 40 -10.85 -11.50 8.81
C ASN A 40 -9.42 -11.82 8.35
N LYS A 41 -8.89 -11.06 7.39
CA LYS A 41 -7.56 -11.27 6.81
C LYS A 41 -6.63 -10.11 7.11
N TYR A 42 -5.35 -10.44 7.17
CA TYR A 42 -4.26 -9.49 7.28
C TYR A 42 -3.15 -9.89 6.31
N TYR A 43 -2.60 -8.92 5.60
CA TYR A 43 -1.56 -9.14 4.60
C TYR A 43 -0.25 -8.54 5.06
N PHE A 44 0.82 -9.33 5.05
CA PHE A 44 2.17 -8.84 5.26
C PHE A 44 2.89 -8.73 3.92
N VAL A 45 3.32 -7.51 3.58
CA VAL A 45 4.14 -7.22 2.41
C VAL A 45 5.56 -6.94 2.89
N ILE A 46 6.51 -7.80 2.51
CA ILE A 46 7.95 -7.60 2.78
C ILE A 46 8.63 -7.25 1.47
N ARG A 47 8.73 -5.95 1.18
CA ARG A 47 9.17 -5.44 -0.14
C ARG A 47 10.59 -5.87 -0.48
N GLY A 48 11.52 -5.81 0.48
CA GLY A 48 12.92 -6.21 0.29
C GLY A 48 13.12 -7.68 -0.04
N GLN A 49 12.18 -8.55 0.38
CA GLN A 49 12.20 -9.98 0.04
C GLN A 49 11.23 -10.33 -1.09
N ARG A 50 10.46 -9.36 -1.59
CA ARG A 50 9.37 -9.55 -2.54
C ARG A 50 8.41 -10.65 -2.09
N LEU A 51 8.03 -10.61 -0.81
CA LEU A 51 7.16 -11.60 -0.20
C LEU A 51 5.81 -10.97 0.16
N ILE A 52 4.74 -11.70 -0.10
CA ILE A 52 3.39 -11.39 0.37
C ILE A 52 2.86 -12.60 1.14
N LEU A 53 2.40 -12.38 2.37
CA LEU A 53 1.82 -13.41 3.23
C LEU A 53 0.39 -13.01 3.60
N GLU A 54 -0.52 -13.96 3.48
CA GLU A 54 -1.88 -13.83 4.00
C GLU A 54 -1.98 -14.56 5.33
N ALA A 55 -2.56 -13.89 6.33
CA ALA A 55 -2.82 -14.43 7.66
C ALA A 55 -4.25 -14.06 8.10
N GLU A 56 -4.71 -14.65 9.18
CA GLU A 56 -5.93 -14.20 9.86
C GLU A 56 -5.67 -12.89 10.61
N SER A 57 -6.69 -12.05 10.75
CA SER A 57 -6.59 -10.75 11.46
C SER A 57 -6.15 -10.88 12.92
N SER A 58 -6.37 -12.04 13.55
CA SER A 58 -5.89 -12.37 14.90
C SER A 58 -4.37 -12.26 15.06
N ILE A 59 -3.60 -12.32 13.97
CA ILE A 59 -2.15 -12.17 13.99
C ILE A 59 -1.71 -10.81 14.54
N GLN A 60 -2.50 -9.75 14.37
CA GLN A 60 -2.19 -8.43 14.91
C GLN A 60 -2.11 -8.48 16.44
N THR A 61 -3.13 -9.06 17.09
CA THR A 61 -3.17 -9.22 18.55
C THR A 61 -2.03 -10.10 19.06
N ILE A 62 -1.67 -11.14 18.29
CA ILE A 62 -0.54 -12.02 18.63
C ILE A 62 0.77 -11.22 18.60
N MET A 63 1.01 -10.46 17.52
CA MET A 63 2.22 -9.64 17.35
C MET A 63 2.36 -8.56 18.42
N GLU A 64 1.25 -7.93 18.82
CA GLU A 64 1.20 -6.97 19.93
C GLU A 64 1.59 -7.63 21.26
N LYS A 65 1.03 -8.81 21.57
CA LYS A 65 1.33 -9.54 22.81
C LYS A 65 2.79 -9.95 22.91
N PHE A 66 3.41 -10.33 21.80
CA PHE A 66 4.82 -10.71 21.78
C PHE A 66 5.78 -9.52 21.91
N GLN A 67 5.28 -8.28 21.90
CA GLN A 67 6.09 -7.04 21.88
C GLN A 67 7.20 -7.05 20.80
N SER A 68 7.09 -7.94 19.84
CA SER A 68 8.07 -8.15 18.77
C SER A 68 7.85 -7.13 17.64
N TYR A 69 6.97 -6.16 17.87
CA TYR A 69 6.45 -5.26 16.87
C TYR A 69 6.23 -3.88 17.45
N LYS A 70 6.81 -2.85 16.80
CA LYS A 70 6.51 -1.46 17.13
C LYS A 70 5.99 -0.76 15.87
N MET A 71 4.71 -0.38 15.94
CA MET A 71 4.08 0.47 14.94
C MET A 71 4.85 1.78 14.78
N ARG A 72 5.24 2.12 13.54
CA ARG A 72 5.92 3.40 13.26
C ARG A 72 5.01 4.40 12.57
N VAL A 73 4.34 3.94 11.52
CA VAL A 73 3.46 4.75 10.70
C VAL A 73 2.21 3.94 10.41
N ALA A 74 1.06 4.51 10.70
CA ALA A 74 -0.22 3.92 10.35
C ALA A 74 -1.03 4.94 9.54
N LEU A 75 -1.50 4.51 8.38
CA LEU A 75 -2.30 5.29 7.46
C LEU A 75 -3.68 4.68 7.32
N ASN A 76 -4.70 5.53 7.35
CA ASN A 76 -6.06 5.15 7.05
C ASN A 76 -6.49 5.77 5.72
N PHE A 77 -7.17 4.98 4.91
CA PHE A 77 -7.68 5.35 3.61
C PHE A 77 -9.20 5.50 3.70
N GLU A 78 -9.66 6.75 3.71
CA GLU A 78 -11.08 7.09 3.71
C GLU A 78 -11.53 7.36 2.28
N GLU A 79 -12.25 6.41 1.70
CA GLU A 79 -12.56 6.34 0.28
C GLU A 79 -14.05 6.50 -0.01
N PHE A 80 -14.34 7.14 -1.15
CA PHE A 80 -15.63 7.16 -1.80
C PHE A 80 -15.56 6.28 -3.05
N GLN A 81 -16.57 5.45 -3.23
CA GLN A 81 -16.68 4.58 -4.39
C GLN A 81 -17.66 5.17 -5.42
N TYR A 82 -17.24 5.17 -6.68
CA TYR A 82 -18.01 5.59 -7.83
C TYR A 82 -18.03 4.46 -8.86
N GLN A 83 -19.21 4.21 -9.45
CA GLN A 83 -19.34 3.25 -10.54
C GLN A 83 -19.53 4.01 -11.86
N LEU A 84 -18.65 3.74 -12.83
CA LEU A 84 -18.65 4.33 -14.15
C LEU A 84 -18.73 3.22 -15.20
N GLY A 85 -19.96 2.74 -15.45
CA GLY A 85 -20.19 1.58 -16.32
C GLY A 85 -19.51 0.33 -15.75
N ASP A 86 -18.54 -0.20 -16.51
CA ASP A 86 -17.76 -1.38 -16.16
C ASP A 86 -16.58 -1.09 -15.21
N PHE A 87 -16.34 0.19 -14.90
CA PHE A 87 -15.27 0.61 -13.99
C PHE A 87 -15.81 0.92 -12.61
N GLN A 88 -15.03 0.54 -11.61
CA GLN A 88 -15.18 0.97 -10.23
C GLN A 88 -14.00 1.87 -9.88
N LEU A 89 -14.31 3.11 -9.48
CA LEU A 89 -13.34 4.11 -9.07
C LEU A 89 -13.47 4.35 -7.57
N ARG A 90 -12.40 4.12 -6.81
CA ARG A 90 -12.32 4.50 -5.39
C ARG A 90 -11.41 5.72 -5.26
N VAL A 91 -11.93 6.84 -4.75
CA VAL A 91 -11.14 8.05 -4.49
C VAL A 91 -11.18 8.33 -3.01
N GLY A 92 -10.01 8.39 -2.37
CA GLY A 92 -9.93 8.58 -0.94
C GLY A 92 -8.81 9.48 -0.49
N LYS A 93 -9.01 10.08 0.68
CA LYS A 93 -7.94 10.78 1.38
C LYS A 93 -7.18 9.79 2.24
N VAL A 94 -5.87 9.97 2.29
CA VAL A 94 -4.98 9.19 3.14
C VAL A 94 -4.65 10.03 4.36
N ILE A 95 -4.99 9.56 5.55
CA ILE A 95 -4.74 10.26 6.81
C ILE A 95 -3.82 9.45 7.71
N SER A 96 -2.94 10.12 8.44
CA SER A 96 -2.11 9.47 9.47
C SER A 96 -2.94 9.23 10.73
N ILE A 97 -3.04 7.99 11.21
CA ILE A 97 -3.89 7.63 12.34
C ILE A 97 -3.49 8.38 13.62
N HIS A 98 -2.18 8.55 13.87
CA HIS A 98 -1.70 9.17 15.10
C HIS A 98 -1.79 10.70 15.10
N SER A 99 -1.93 11.33 13.94
CA SER A 99 -1.86 12.79 13.84
C SER A 99 -3.05 13.42 13.13
N GLU A 100 -3.98 12.61 12.60
CA GLU A 100 -5.13 13.02 11.78
C GLU A 100 -4.79 13.96 10.62
N ASN A 101 -3.51 13.98 10.21
CA ASN A 101 -3.05 14.85 9.14
C ASN A 101 -3.27 14.17 7.78
N LEU A 102 -3.84 14.93 6.85
CA LEU A 102 -3.92 14.55 5.44
C LEU A 102 -2.51 14.36 4.86
N LYS A 103 -2.26 13.19 4.29
CA LYS A 103 -1.01 12.83 3.62
C LYS A 103 -1.12 12.90 2.10
N GLY A 104 -2.32 12.73 1.55
CA GLY A 104 -2.56 12.81 0.12
C GLY A 104 -3.93 12.29 -0.28
N ILE A 105 -4.16 12.23 -1.59
CA ILE A 105 -5.36 11.66 -2.20
C ILE A 105 -4.89 10.46 -3.04
N VAL A 106 -5.61 9.35 -2.91
CA VAL A 106 -5.39 8.13 -3.68
C VAL A 106 -6.62 7.87 -4.53
N MET A 107 -6.38 7.43 -5.76
CA MET A 107 -7.40 7.05 -6.71
C MET A 107 -7.07 5.64 -7.18
N GLU A 108 -7.93 4.69 -6.87
CA GLU A 108 -7.84 3.30 -7.31
C GLU A 108 -8.89 3.05 -8.39
N MET A 109 -8.50 2.31 -9.42
CA MET A 109 -9.32 1.97 -10.57
C MET A 109 -9.38 0.45 -10.71
N GLU A 110 -10.59 -0.09 -10.81
CA GLU A 110 -10.84 -1.51 -11.00
C GLU A 110 -11.76 -1.69 -12.22
N TYR A 111 -11.37 -2.59 -13.12
CA TYR A 111 -12.18 -2.97 -14.27
C TYR A 111 -12.88 -4.29 -13.96
N LEU A 112 -14.20 -4.22 -13.74
CA LEU A 112 -15.00 -5.32 -13.20
C LEU A 112 -15.14 -6.55 -14.12
N PRO A 113 -15.20 -6.43 -15.46
CA PRO A 113 -15.49 -7.57 -16.33
C PRO A 113 -14.42 -8.67 -16.36
N ILE A 114 -13.16 -8.35 -16.04
CA ILE A 114 -12.05 -9.30 -16.11
C ILE A 114 -11.15 -9.15 -14.89
N SER A 115 -10.77 -10.27 -14.29
CA SER A 115 -9.81 -10.30 -13.18
C SER A 115 -8.37 -10.54 -13.65
N SER A 116 -8.09 -10.50 -14.94
CA SER A 116 -6.74 -10.65 -15.47
C SER A 116 -6.05 -9.29 -15.46
N TRP A 117 -4.97 -9.17 -14.69
CA TRP A 117 -4.18 -7.94 -14.63
C TRP A 117 -3.66 -7.55 -16.01
N GLU A 118 -3.00 -8.47 -16.71
CA GLU A 118 -2.39 -8.21 -18.02
C GLU A 118 -3.42 -7.78 -19.06
N LYS A 119 -4.60 -8.41 -19.08
CA LYS A 119 -5.66 -8.06 -20.03
C LYS A 119 -6.35 -6.75 -19.68
N SER A 120 -6.51 -6.44 -18.40
CA SER A 120 -7.15 -5.19 -17.95
C SER A 120 -6.20 -4.00 -18.00
N HIS A 121 -4.89 -4.24 -17.95
CA HIS A 121 -3.87 -3.22 -17.84
C HIS A 121 -3.97 -2.13 -18.92
N GLN A 122 -4.16 -2.51 -20.19
CA GLN A 122 -4.31 -1.54 -21.28
C GLN A 122 -5.56 -0.66 -21.09
N ILE A 123 -6.70 -1.27 -20.76
CA ILE A 123 -7.98 -0.57 -20.60
C ILE A 123 -7.93 0.38 -19.39
N LEU A 124 -7.30 -0.06 -18.29
CA LEU A 124 -7.08 0.77 -17.10
C LEU A 124 -6.15 1.94 -17.40
N GLY A 125 -5.10 1.72 -18.20
CA GLY A 125 -4.18 2.77 -18.66
C GLY A 125 -4.89 3.83 -19.52
N GLU A 126 -5.67 3.40 -20.50
CA GLU A 126 -6.48 4.30 -21.34
C GLU A 126 -7.48 5.11 -20.50
N PHE A 127 -8.11 4.47 -19.50
CA PHE A 127 -9.00 5.15 -18.56
C PHE A 127 -8.26 6.16 -17.68
N PHE A 128 -7.07 5.82 -17.19
CA PHE A 128 -6.21 6.73 -16.43
C PHE A 128 -5.80 7.96 -17.25
N ASP A 129 -5.42 7.77 -18.52
CA ASP A 129 -5.06 8.88 -19.41
C ASP A 129 -6.23 9.84 -19.62
N MET A 130 -7.45 9.30 -19.82
CA MET A 130 -8.67 10.11 -19.88
C MET A 130 -8.91 10.90 -18.58
N CYS A 131 -8.73 10.27 -17.41
CA CYS A 131 -8.85 10.96 -16.13
C CYS A 131 -7.80 12.07 -15.98
N GLN A 132 -6.56 11.81 -16.39
CA GLN A 132 -5.48 12.80 -16.34
C GLN A 132 -5.77 13.98 -17.27
N GLU A 133 -6.25 13.73 -18.49
CA GLU A 133 -6.63 14.80 -19.43
C GLU A 133 -7.81 15.63 -18.89
N ALA A 134 -8.84 14.97 -18.38
CA ALA A 134 -10.03 15.63 -17.84
C ALA A 134 -9.70 16.50 -16.61
N LEU A 135 -8.78 16.04 -15.77
CA LEU A 135 -8.33 16.77 -14.59
C LEU A 135 -7.27 17.82 -14.91
N GLY A 136 -6.42 17.62 -15.92
CA GLY A 136 -5.46 18.62 -16.38
C GLY A 136 -6.14 19.88 -16.96
N LYS A 137 -7.36 19.74 -17.50
CA LYS A 137 -8.22 20.87 -17.89
C LYS A 137 -8.71 21.68 -16.68
N ARG A 138 -8.65 21.12 -15.47
CA ARG A 138 -8.98 21.80 -14.21
C ARG A 138 -7.68 22.25 -13.56
N SER A 139 -7.55 23.52 -13.19
CA SER A 139 -6.36 24.05 -12.51
C SER A 139 -6.26 23.59 -11.05
N LEU A 140 -6.24 22.28 -10.82
CA LEU A 140 -6.09 21.69 -9.49
C LEU A 140 -4.61 21.59 -9.13
N PRO A 141 -4.22 21.95 -7.89
CA PRO A 141 -2.85 21.78 -7.44
C PRO A 141 -2.52 20.29 -7.27
N GLY A 142 -1.32 19.90 -7.68
CA GLY A 142 -0.83 18.52 -7.61
C GLY A 142 -0.60 17.90 -8.99
N HIS A 143 -0.04 16.69 -9.01
CA HIS A 143 0.10 15.88 -10.22
C HIS A 143 -0.25 14.43 -9.90
N PHE A 144 -0.80 13.72 -10.89
CA PHE A 144 -1.01 12.29 -10.76
C PHE A 144 0.32 11.57 -10.80
N VAL A 145 0.52 10.66 -9.87
CA VAL A 145 1.61 9.69 -9.89
C VAL A 145 0.98 8.33 -10.11
N HIS A 146 1.22 7.74 -11.28
CA HIS A 146 0.80 6.38 -11.55
C HIS A 146 1.76 5.43 -10.84
N ILE A 147 1.23 4.60 -9.93
CA ILE A 147 2.00 3.63 -9.16
C ILE A 147 1.58 2.24 -9.63
N GLU A 148 2.48 1.60 -10.35
CA GLU A 148 2.26 0.29 -10.92
C GLU A 148 3.27 -0.72 -10.35
N PRO A 149 2.86 -1.55 -9.39
CA PRO A 149 3.72 -2.59 -8.84
C PRO A 149 3.93 -3.71 -9.85
N ASN A 150 5.13 -4.26 -9.92
CA ASN A 150 5.35 -5.51 -10.62
C ASN A 150 4.92 -6.69 -9.75
N PHE A 151 3.72 -7.23 -9.96
CA PHE A 151 3.18 -8.33 -9.16
C PHE A 151 3.94 -9.64 -9.32
N SER A 152 4.51 -9.89 -10.50
CA SER A 152 5.26 -11.13 -10.79
C SER A 152 6.50 -11.28 -9.91
N VAL A 153 7.12 -10.17 -9.47
CA VAL A 153 8.29 -10.27 -8.57
C VAL A 153 7.93 -10.80 -7.19
N PHE A 154 6.65 -10.71 -6.80
CA PHE A 154 6.11 -11.29 -5.57
C PHE A 154 5.57 -12.72 -5.76
N GLY A 155 5.74 -13.30 -6.96
CA GLY A 155 5.26 -14.63 -7.30
C GLY A 155 3.76 -14.72 -7.53
N LEU A 156 3.07 -13.58 -7.74
CA LEU A 156 1.65 -13.57 -8.06
C LEU A 156 1.41 -13.86 -9.54
N SER A 157 0.34 -14.62 -9.81
CA SER A 157 -0.17 -14.90 -11.15
C SER A 157 -0.97 -13.73 -11.72
N ASP A 158 -1.28 -13.77 -13.02
CA ASP A 158 -2.13 -12.79 -13.70
C ASP A 158 -3.55 -12.62 -13.10
N GLN A 159 -4.08 -13.64 -12.43
CA GLN A 159 -5.38 -13.51 -11.76
C GLN A 159 -5.28 -12.56 -10.57
N TYR A 160 -5.93 -11.41 -10.69
CA TYR A 160 -6.01 -10.36 -9.69
C TYR A 160 -6.78 -10.85 -8.45
N THR A 161 -6.20 -10.60 -7.29
CA THR A 161 -6.70 -11.05 -5.97
C THR A 161 -6.44 -9.97 -4.93
N SER A 162 -6.95 -10.17 -3.71
CA SER A 162 -6.68 -9.26 -2.58
C SER A 162 -5.19 -9.13 -2.23
N GLN A 163 -4.34 -10.10 -2.59
CA GLN A 163 -2.89 -9.95 -2.45
C GLN A 163 -2.31 -8.89 -3.39
N HIS A 164 -2.88 -8.73 -4.59
CA HIS A 164 -2.49 -7.68 -5.53
C HIS A 164 -2.84 -6.30 -4.97
N ILE A 165 -4.06 -6.17 -4.44
CA ILE A 165 -4.52 -4.95 -3.75
C ILE A 165 -3.56 -4.61 -2.62
N ALA A 166 -3.22 -5.57 -1.75
CA ALA A 166 -2.28 -5.34 -0.64
C ALA A 166 -0.91 -4.83 -1.12
N ILE A 167 -0.35 -5.40 -2.20
CA ILE A 167 0.92 -4.94 -2.79
C ILE A 167 0.79 -3.52 -3.37
N GLN A 168 -0.35 -3.20 -3.99
CA GLN A 168 -0.60 -1.87 -4.55
C GLN A 168 -0.63 -0.80 -3.45
N TYR A 169 -1.41 -1.03 -2.39
CA TYR A 169 -1.44 -0.14 -1.23
C TYR A 169 -0.09 -0.03 -0.53
N ALA A 170 0.66 -1.13 -0.40
CA ALA A 170 2.01 -1.10 0.15
C ALA A 170 2.98 -0.26 -0.71
N SER A 171 2.83 -0.31 -2.03
CA SER A 171 3.65 0.49 -2.96
C SER A 171 3.30 1.97 -2.88
N ILE A 172 2.01 2.31 -2.80
CA ILE A 172 1.53 3.68 -2.58
C ILE A 172 2.07 4.24 -1.27
N MET A 173 1.94 3.49 -0.17
CA MET A 173 2.42 3.91 1.14
C MET A 173 3.93 4.19 1.13
N ALA A 174 4.72 3.29 0.51
CA ALA A 174 6.16 3.50 0.37
C ALA A 174 6.49 4.77 -0.41
N GLN A 175 5.79 5.04 -1.51
CA GLN A 175 5.99 6.25 -2.32
C GLN A 175 5.63 7.52 -1.54
N MET A 176 4.54 7.50 -0.77
CA MET A 176 4.13 8.63 0.07
C MET A 176 5.15 8.93 1.17
N ILE A 177 5.69 7.90 1.81
CA ILE A 177 6.72 8.05 2.84
C ILE A 177 8.02 8.61 2.23
N ALA A 178 8.46 8.07 1.09
CA ALA A 178 9.64 8.56 0.38
C ALA A 178 9.49 10.04 0.00
N THR A 179 8.35 10.42 -0.56
CA THR A 179 8.05 11.81 -0.94
C THR A 179 8.05 12.75 0.27
N ALA A 180 7.49 12.33 1.41
CA ALA A 180 7.48 13.12 2.63
C ALA A 180 8.90 13.34 3.20
N GLN A 181 9.76 12.31 3.14
CA GLN A 181 11.16 12.41 3.57
C GLN A 181 11.97 13.35 2.69
N SER A 182 11.82 13.28 1.37
CA SER A 182 12.48 14.20 0.43
C SER A 182 12.05 15.65 0.65
N ALA A 183 10.77 15.91 0.91
CA ALA A 183 10.27 17.26 1.19
C ALA A 183 10.81 17.84 2.51
N GLN A 184 11.04 17.01 3.53
CA GLN A 184 11.69 17.42 4.78
C GLN A 184 13.18 17.70 4.61
N ALA A 185 13.89 16.93 3.78
CA ALA A 185 15.31 17.13 3.51
C ALA A 185 15.61 18.43 2.76
N VAL A 186 14.68 18.93 1.94
CA VAL A 186 14.81 20.21 1.21
C VAL A 186 14.50 21.43 2.09
N ARG A 187 13.86 21.24 3.25
CA ARG A 187 13.51 22.31 4.20
C ARG A 187 14.52 22.53 5.32
N ASN A 188 15.54 21.68 5.44
CA ASN A 188 16.64 21.80 6.40
C ASN A 188 17.92 22.24 5.69
#